data_AF-A0A533X933-F1
#
_entry.id   AF-A0A533X933-F1
#
_cell.length_a   1.000
_cell.length_b   1.000
_cell.length_c   1.000
_cell.angle_alpha   90.00
_cell.angle_beta   90.00
_cell.angle_gamma   90.00
#
_symmetry.space_group_name_H-M   'P 1'
#
loop_
_entity.id
_entity.type
_entity.pdbx_description
1 polymer ?
#
loop_
_entity_poly.entity_id
_entity_poly.type
_entity_poly.pdbx_seq_one_letter_code
_entity_poly.pdbx_strand_id
1 'polypeptide(L)' 'MKNTPLIYLLTLNSPSQKALRLWTGRSIHQLRHCSAKQIGSALVEMQKNVDDLQKHMRTLKQVKAQLASVSPAGGG' A
#
# COMPACT_ATOMS: atom_id res chain seq x y z
N MET A 1 -17.09 -39.45 -9.63
CA MET A 1 -17.09 -38.02 -10.07
C MET A 1 -15.80 -37.78 -10.83
N LYS A 2 -15.85 -37.35 -12.09
CA LYS A 2 -14.67 -37.16 -12.95
C LYS A 2 -13.95 -35.88 -12.50
N ASN A 3 -12.74 -36.02 -11.92
CA ASN A 3 -11.85 -34.91 -11.58
C ASN A 3 -11.23 -34.35 -12.86
N THR A 4 -11.98 -33.54 -13.60
CA THR A 4 -11.47 -32.84 -14.78
C THR A 4 -10.71 -31.60 -14.32
N PRO A 5 -9.43 -31.43 -14.70
CA PRO A 5 -8.69 -30.22 -14.37
C PRO A 5 -9.34 -29.02 -15.06
N LEU A 6 -9.87 -28.09 -14.26
CA LEU A 6 -10.43 -26.82 -14.76
C LEU A 6 -9.27 -25.94 -15.24
N ILE A 7 -9.17 -25.77 -16.55
CA ILE A 7 -8.20 -24.90 -17.21
C ILE A 7 -8.88 -23.56 -17.47
N TYR A 8 -8.32 -22.48 -16.91
CA TYR A 8 -8.85 -21.13 -17.05
C TYR A 8 -7.95 -20.32 -17.98
N LEU A 9 -8.53 -19.74 -19.03
CA LEU A 9 -7.81 -18.95 -20.02
C LEU A 9 -8.10 -17.46 -19.74
N LEU A 10 -7.11 -16.74 -19.22
CA LEU A 10 -7.20 -15.30 -18.96
C LEU A 10 -6.31 -14.57 -19.95
N THR A 11 -6.92 -13.78 -20.82
CA THR A 11 -6.22 -12.94 -21.78
C THR A 11 -5.83 -11.64 -21.07
N LEU A 12 -4.53 -11.43 -20.82
CA LEU A 12 -4.03 -10.14 -20.36
C LEU A 12 -4.20 -9.13 -21.50
N ASN A 13 -5.11 -8.17 -21.33
CA ASN A 13 -5.27 -7.03 -22.25
C ASN A 13 -4.07 -6.08 -22.06
N SER A 14 -2.91 -6.47 -22.59
CA SER A 14 -1.72 -5.63 -22.70
C SER A 14 -1.59 -5.15 -24.15
N PRO A 15 -1.52 -3.82 -24.40
CA PRO A 15 -1.36 -3.26 -25.75
C PRO A 15 -0.07 -3.70 -26.47
N SER A 16 0.97 -4.11 -25.74
CA SER A 16 2.30 -4.34 -26.31
C SER A 16 2.66 -5.81 -26.56
N GLN A 17 1.99 -6.78 -25.93
CA GLN A 17 2.24 -8.20 -26.17
C GLN A 17 0.97 -9.04 -25.91
N LYS A 18 0.39 -9.58 -26.99
CA LYS A 18 -0.71 -10.56 -26.91
C LYS A 18 -0.16 -11.95 -26.56
N ALA A 19 0.34 -12.11 -25.33
CA ALA A 19 0.79 -13.40 -24.84
C ALA A 19 -0.37 -14.14 -24.16
N LEU A 20 -0.90 -15.17 -24.82
CA LEU A 20 -1.82 -16.12 -24.21
C LEU A 20 -1.04 -16.96 -23.19
N ARG A 21 -1.23 -16.68 -21.90
CA ARG A 21 -0.69 -17.53 -20.83
C ARG A 21 -1.78 -18.47 -20.34
N LEU A 22 -1.50 -19.77 -20.41
CA LEU A 22 -2.38 -20.82 -19.91
C LEU A 22 -2.16 -20.96 -18.39
N TRP A 23 -3.15 -20.58 -17.59
CA TRP A 23 -3.05 -20.64 -16.13
C TRP A 23 -3.88 -21.82 -15.59
N THR A 24 -3.27 -22.62 -14.72
CA THR A 24 -3.97 -23.66 -13.95
C THR A 24 -4.63 -23.04 -12.71
N GLY A 25 -5.67 -23.67 -12.15
CA GLY A 25 -6.32 -23.18 -10.93
C GLY A 25 -5.35 -22.90 -9.76
N ARG A 26 -4.26 -23.66 -9.63
CA ARG A 26 -3.21 -23.44 -8.61
C ARG A 26 -2.45 -22.13 -8.84
N SER A 27 -2.08 -21.87 -10.09
CA SER A 27 -1.32 -20.68 -10.46
C SER A 27 -2.15 -19.39 -10.31
N ILE A 28 -3.46 -19.44 -10.53
CA ILE A 28 -4.39 -18.33 -10.21
C ILE A 28 -4.50 -18.12 -8.70
N HIS A 29 -4.60 -19.18 -7.91
CA HIS A 29 -4.65 -19.07 -6.45
C HIS A 29 -3.36 -18.44 -5.89
N GLN A 30 -2.19 -18.84 -6.38
CA GLN A 30 -0.91 -18.24 -6.01
C GLN A 30 -0.83 -16.75 -6.39
N LEU A 31 -1.29 -16.38 -7.60
CA LEU A 31 -1.36 -14.97 -8.00
C LEU A 31 -2.25 -14.14 -7.07
N ARG A 32 -3.44 -14.64 -6.74
CA ARG A 32 -4.36 -13.97 -5.81
C ARG A 32 -3.74 -13.80 -4.43
N HIS A 33 -3.10 -14.85 -3.91
CA HIS A 33 -2.45 -14.83 -2.61
C HIS A 33 -1.25 -13.88 -2.59
N CYS A 34 -0.43 -13.89 -3.66
CA CYS A 34 0.70 -12.98 -3.81
C CYS A 34 0.26 -11.52 -3.86
N SER A 35 -0.75 -11.22 -4.69
CA SER A 35 -1.33 -9.87 -4.82
C SER A 35 -1.91 -9.38 -3.49
N ALA A 36 -2.73 -10.19 -2.82
CA ALA A 36 -3.31 -9.83 -1.53
C ALA A 36 -2.24 -9.57 -0.45
N LYS A 37 -1.20 -10.40 -0.41
CA LYS A 37 -0.08 -10.23 0.55
C LYS A 37 0.71 -8.95 0.25
N GLN A 38 1.05 -8.69 -1.00
CA GLN A 38 1.80 -7.49 -1.39
C GLN A 38 1.01 -6.22 -1.12
N ILE A 39 -0.28 -6.19 -1.48
CA ILE A 39 -1.17 -5.06 -1.20
C ILE A 39 -1.31 -4.87 0.31
N GLY A 40 -1.54 -5.95 1.08
CA GLY A 40 -1.63 -5.89 2.53
C GLY A 40 -0.38 -5.30 3.17
N SER A 41 0.81 -5.74 2.76
CA SER A 41 2.08 -5.19 3.23
C SER A 41 2.24 -3.70 2.90
N ALA A 42 1.94 -3.29 1.65
CA ALA A 42 2.04 -1.90 1.24
C ALA A 42 1.06 -0.99 2.02
N LEU A 43 -0.16 -1.47 2.29
CA LEU A 43 -1.15 -0.73 3.08
C LEU A 43 -0.69 -0.55 4.54
N VAL A 44 -0.10 -1.58 5.15
CA VAL A 44 0.45 -1.50 6.51
C VAL A 44 1.63 -0.51 6.57
N GLU A 45 2.50 -0.52 5.57
CA GLU A 45 3.63 0.41 5.50
C GLU A 45 3.15 1.86 5.32
N MET A 46 2.16 2.11 4.46
CA MET A 46 1.53 3.43 4.35
C MET A 46 0.88 3.87 5.66
N GLN A 47 0.17 2.98 6.37
CA GLN A 47 -0.45 3.31 7.64
C GLN A 47 0.60 3.78 8.65
N LYS A 48 1.71 3.04 8.77
CA LYS A 48 2.82 3.41 9.64
C LYS A 48 3.40 4.79 9.27
N ASN A 49 3.60 5.04 7.98
CA ASN A 49 4.13 6.33 7.52
C ASN A 49 3.18 7.50 7.83
N VAL A 50 1.86 7.28 7.72
CA VAL A 50 0.84 8.28 8.10
C VAL A 50 0.87 8.53 9.61
N ASP A 51 0.98 7.47 10.42
CA ASP A 51 1.03 7.58 11.88
C ASP A 51 2.29 8.36 12.33
N ASP A 52 3.45 8.05 11.75
CA ASP A 52 4.71 8.75 12.02
C ASP A 52 4.63 10.23 11.59
N LEU A 53 4.05 10.51 10.42
CA LEU A 53 3.82 11.88 9.97
C LEU A 53 2.92 12.66 10.92
N GLN A 54 1.83 12.04 11.40
CA GLN A 54 0.94 12.66 12.39
C GLN A 54 1.68 12.97 13.69
N LYS A 55 2.53 12.05 14.16
CA LYS A 55 3.36 12.26 15.35
C LYS A 55 4.31 13.44 15.17
N HIS A 56 5.03 13.50 14.05
CA HIS A 56 5.93 14.62 13.75
C HIS A 56 5.18 15.95 13.70
N MET A 57 3.99 15.98 13.10
CA MET A 57 3.16 17.19 13.07
C MET A 57 2.71 17.65 14.45
N ARG A 58 2.39 16.72 15.36
CA ARG A 58 2.08 17.08 16.77
C ARG A 58 3.30 17.68 17.46
N THR A 59 4.47 17.08 17.30
CA THR A 59 5.72 17.61 17.85
C THR A 59 6.02 19.01 17.30
N LEU A 60 5.91 19.21 15.98
CA LEU A 60 6.11 20.52 15.37
C LEU A 60 5.13 21.57 15.89
N LYS A 61 3.85 21.22 16.09
CA LYS A 61 2.88 22.12 16.70
C LYS A 61 3.26 22.49 18.13
N GLN A 62 3.73 21.53 18.93
CA GLN A 62 4.19 21.79 20.30
C GLN A 62 5.42 22.69 20.32
N VAL A 63 6.43 22.42 19.50
CA VAL A 63 7.63 23.26 19.39
C VAL A 63 7.27 24.66 18.93
N LYS A 64 6.38 24.80 17.94
CA LYS A 64 5.88 26.11 17.49
C LYS A 64 5.19 26.88 18.63
N ALA A 65 4.35 26.21 19.42
CA ALA A 65 3.66 26.83 20.55
C ALA A 65 4.66 27.26 21.65
N GLN A 66 5.65 26.42 21.94
CA GLN A 66 6.73 26.76 22.86
C GLN A 66 7.53 27.96 22.35
N LEU A 67 7.97 27.97 21.09
CA LEU A 67 8.71 29.07 20.49
C LEU A 67 7.93 30.40 20.53
N ALA A 68 6.62 30.35 20.27
CA ALA A 68 5.75 31.53 20.39
C ALA A 68 5.64 32.04 21.83
N SER A 69 5.72 31.16 22.83
CA SER A 69 5.69 31.53 24.25
C SER A 69 7.02 32.09 24.78
N VAL A 70 8.16 31.80 24.12
CA VAL A 70 9.48 32.34 24.50
C VAL A 70 9.84 33.63 23.75
N SER A 71 9.02 34.08 22.81
CA SER A 71 9.22 35.38 22.15
C SER A 71 8.71 36.49 23.09
N PRO A 72 9.58 37.34 23.65
CA PRO A 72 9.12 38.42 24.49
C PRO A 72 8.37 39.43 23.62
N ALA A 73 7.10 39.66 23.94
CA ALA A 73 6.43 40.90 23.61
C ALA A 73 7.10 42.02 24.43
N GLY A 74 8.04 42.74 23.80
CA GLY A 74 8.62 43.99 24.30
C GLY A 74 9.53 44.53 23.19
N GLY A 75 9.23 45.61 22.48
CA GLY A 75 8.45 46.78 22.85
C GLY A 75 9.40 47.81 23.49
N GLY A 76 9.91 48.74 22.67
CA GLY A 76 10.85 49.80 23.07
C GLY A 76 11.90 50.07 22.01
#